data_AF-A0A640P1K6-F1
#
_entry.id   AF-A0A640P1K6-F1
#
_cell.length_a   1.000
_cell.length_b   1.000
_cell.length_c   1.000
_cell.angle_alpha   90.00
_cell.angle_beta   90.00
_cell.angle_gamma   90.00
#
_symmetry.space_group_name_H-M   'P 1'
#
loop_
_entity.id
_entity.type
_entity.pdbx_description
1 polymer ?
#
loop_
_entity_poly.entity_id
_entity_poly.type
_entity_poly.pdbx_seq_one_letter_code
_entity_poly.pdbx_strand_id
1 'polypeptide(L)' 'MKILIPEDHEIESAWIEGVNMYMGKIPVLLENNGNGEWSGWFMLGSCSEPLMKWQLRLNIKDKESPNYLYFVTQN' A
#
# COMPACT_ATOMS: atom_id res chain seq x y z
N MET A 1 0.81 8.07 -4.51
CA MET A 1 1.06 6.77 -5.18
C MET A 1 -0.04 6.55 -6.21
N LYS A 2 0.27 5.90 -7.34
CA LYS A 2 -0.71 5.52 -8.36
C LYS A 2 -0.67 4.01 -8.54
N ILE A 3 -1.84 3.37 -8.61
CA ILE A 3 -2.01 1.93 -8.82
C ILE A 3 -2.89 1.74 -10.06
N LEU A 4 -2.51 0.80 -10.91
CA LEU A 4 -3.30 0.36 -12.05
C LEU A 4 -3.73 -1.08 -11.79
N ILE A 5 -5.04 -1.33 -11.84
CA ILE A 5 -5.64 -2.66 -11.80
C ILE A 5 -6.60 -2.82 -12.99
N PRO A 6 -6.96 -4.06 -13.37
CA PRO A 6 -7.99 -4.26 -14.38
C PRO A 6 -9.32 -3.58 -13.98
N GLU A 7 -10.06 -3.04 -14.95
CA GLU A 7 -11.26 -2.22 -14.71
C GLU A 7 -12.40 -2.98 -14.02
N ASP A 8 -12.42 -4.31 -14.14
CA ASP A 8 -13.36 -5.22 -13.50
C ASP A 8 -13.01 -5.55 -12.04
N HIS A 9 -11.96 -4.94 -11.49
CA HIS A 9 -11.52 -5.14 -10.11
C HIS A 9 -11.68 -3.88 -9.26
N GLU A 10 -11.98 -4.08 -7.97
CA GLU A 10 -12.14 -3.01 -6.98
C GLU A 10 -11.17 -3.24 -5.81
N ILE A 11 -10.48 -2.19 -5.36
CA ILE A 11 -9.65 -2.29 -4.15
C ILE A 11 -10.57 -2.13 -2.93
N GLU A 12 -10.66 -3.17 -2.10
CA GLU A 12 -11.48 -3.15 -0.87
C GLU A 12 -10.75 -2.45 0.28
N SER A 13 -9.45 -2.69 0.42
CA SER A 13 -8.65 -2.04 1.46
C SER A 13 -7.15 -2.11 1.15
N ALA A 14 -6.40 -1.16 1.72
CA ALA A 14 -4.96 -1.12 1.62
C ALA A 14 -4.30 -0.55 2.87
N TRP A 15 -3.16 -1.13 3.25
CA TRP A 15 -2.31 -0.60 4.32
C TRP A 15 -0.85 -0.94 4.09
N ILE A 16 0.02 -0.17 4.72
CA ILE A 16 1.46 -0.36 4.71
C ILE A 16 1.92 -0.89 6.07
N GLU A 17 2.85 -1.84 6.05
CA GLU A 17 3.53 -2.38 7.23
C GLU A 17 5.05 -2.32 7.02
N GLY A 18 5.78 -2.12 8.11
CA GLY A 18 7.24 -2.24 8.11
C GLY A 18 7.66 -3.71 8.02
N VAL A 19 8.67 -4.00 7.20
CA VAL A 19 9.21 -5.35 7.00
C VAL A 19 10.38 -5.62 7.95
N ASN A 20 11.29 -4.65 8.11
CA ASN A 20 12.42 -4.74 9.05
C ASN A 20 12.22 -3.90 10.32
N MET A 21 11.03 -3.31 10.50
CA MET A 21 10.70 -2.45 11.62
C MET A 21 9.24 -2.65 12.04
N TYR A 22 8.98 -2.53 13.34
CA TYR A 22 7.64 -2.68 13.89
C TYR A 22 6.97 -1.31 14.09
N MET A 23 6.19 -0.89 13.10
CA MET A 23 5.50 0.42 13.10
C MET A 23 3.98 0.31 12.99
N GLY A 24 3.44 -0.90 13.14
CA GLY A 24 2.01 -1.16 12.99
C GLY A 24 1.52 -1.04 11.55
N LYS A 25 0.19 -0.89 11.40
CA LYS A 25 -0.48 -0.72 10.11
C LYS A 25 -0.71 0.76 9.83
N ILE A 26 -0.19 1.23 8.70
CA ILE A 26 -0.38 2.58 8.20
C ILE A 26 -1.48 2.53 7.14
N PRO A 27 -2.65 3.15 7.35
CA PRO A 27 -3.73 3.13 6.38
C PRO A 27 -3.30 3.84 5.09
N VAL A 28 -3.68 3.28 3.94
CA VAL A 28 -3.59 3.98 2.66
C VAL A 28 -4.97 4.51 2.32
N LEU A 29 -5.06 5.82 2.12
CA LEU A 29 -6.28 6.48 1.74
C LEU A 29 -6.34 6.50 0.23
N LEU A 30 -7.24 5.67 -0.29
CA LEU A 30 -7.39 5.37 -1.71
C LEU A 30 -8.57 6.14 -2.31
N GLU A 31 -8.38 6.62 -3.53
CA GLU A 31 -9.39 7.25 -4.37
C GLU A 31 -9.43 6.50 -5.70
N ASN A 32 -10.63 6.07 -6.11
CA ASN A 32 -10.84 5.48 -7.42
C ASN A 32 -11.03 6.61 -8.44
N ASN A 33 -10.10 6.72 -9.39
CA ASN A 33 -10.11 7.76 -10.42
C ASN A 33 -10.84 7.32 -11.70
N GLY A 34 -11.40 6.09 -11.73
CA GLY A 34 -12.00 5.47 -12.91
C GLY A 34 -10.98 4.74 -13.79
N ASN A 35 -11.47 3.95 -14.75
CA ASN A 35 -10.66 3.22 -15.75
C ASN A 35 -9.52 2.38 -15.14
N GLY A 36 -9.79 1.71 -14.02
CA GLY A 36 -8.80 0.87 -13.33
C GLY A 36 -7.69 1.65 -12.61
N GLU A 37 -7.77 2.98 -12.56
CA GLU A 37 -6.78 3.84 -11.93
C GLU A 37 -7.18 4.22 -10.50
N TRP A 38 -6.25 4.02 -9.56
CA TRP A 38 -6.41 4.41 -8.18
C TRP A 38 -5.27 5.31 -7.72
N SER A 39 -5.61 6.41 -7.07
CA SER A 39 -4.68 7.27 -6.35
C SER A 39 -4.66 6.88 -4.88
N GLY A 40 -3.49 6.93 -4.26
CA GLY A 40 -3.33 6.62 -2.85
C GLY A 40 -2.37 7.57 -2.14
N TRP A 41 -2.72 7.96 -0.93
CA TRP A 41 -1.84 8.70 -0.03
C TRP A 41 -1.71 8.02 1.32
N PHE A 42 -0.54 8.19 1.94
CA PHE A 42 -0.20 7.63 3.24
C PHE A 42 0.90 8.47 3.89
N MET A 43 1.05 8.37 5.21
CA MET A 43 2.10 9.03 5.95
C MET A 43 3.01 7.99 6.61
N LEU A 44 4.29 7.99 6.25
CA LEU A 44 5.29 7.17 6.90
C LEU A 44 5.98 7.99 8.00
N GLY A 45 5.98 7.45 9.22
CA GLY A 45 6.82 8.00 10.27
C GLY A 45 8.30 7.75 9.96
N SER A 46 9.16 8.72 10.26
CA SER A 46 10.60 8.49 10.26
C SER A 46 10.96 7.57 11.43
N CYS A 47 11.90 6.65 11.20
CA CYS A 47 12.47 5.77 12.21
C CYS A 47 14.00 5.88 12.14
N SER A 48 14.71 5.45 13.17
CA SER A 48 16.17 5.44 13.22
C SER A 48 16.83 4.43 12.27
N GLU A 49 16.04 3.60 11.60
CA GLU A 49 16.51 2.61 10.63
C GLU A 49 17.01 3.31 9.35
N PRO A 50 18.30 3.16 8.95
CA PRO A 50 18.84 3.82 7.76
C PRO A 50 18.17 3.39 6.46
N LEU A 51 17.77 2.12 6.37
CA LEU A 51 17.07 1.56 5.22
C LEU A 51 15.76 0.92 5.67
N MET A 52 14.69 1.68 5.59
CA MET A 52 13.35 1.25 5.94
C MET A 52 12.74 0.45 4.80
N LYS A 53 12.39 -0.81 5.04
CA LYS A 53 11.73 -1.70 4.06
C LYS A 53 10.24 -1.78 4.40
N TRP A 54 9.41 -1.54 3.40
CA TRP A 54 7.96 -1.47 3.56
C TRP A 54 7.27 -2.49 2.66
N GLN A 55 6.13 -3.00 3.13
CA GLN A 55 5.18 -3.75 2.32
C GLN A 55 3.87 -2.98 2.27
N LEU A 56 3.33 -2.79 1.07
CA LEU A 56 1.96 -2.40 0.84
C LEU A 56 1.15 -3.67 0.62
N ARG A 57 0.15 -3.90 1.47
CA ARG A 57 -0.86 -4.93 1.28
C ARG A 57 -2.09 -4.33 0.62
N LEU A 58 -2.49 -4.91 -0.52
CA LEU A 58 -3.70 -4.57 -1.27
C LEU A 58 -4.67 -5.75 -1.22
N ASN A 59 -5.85 -5.53 -0.65
CA ASN A 59 -6.94 -6.49 -0.71
C ASN A 59 -7.87 -6.06 -1.85
N ILE A 60 -7.99 -6.93 -2.84
CA ILE A 60 -8.87 -6.74 -3.98
C ILE A 60 -10.17 -7.48 -3.68
N LYS A 61 -11.30 -6.83 -3.92
CA LYS A 61 -12.62 -7.41 -3.73
C LYS A 61 -12.73 -8.73 -4.49
N ASP A 62 -13.40 -9.71 -3.88
CA ASP A 62 -13.61 -11.06 -4.43
C ASP A 62 -12.32 -11.87 -4.68
N LYS A 63 -11.18 -11.44 -4.12
CA LYS A 63 -9.93 -12.22 -4.08
C LYS A 63 -9.55 -12.58 -2.65
N GLU A 64 -9.40 -13.87 -2.38
CA GLU A 64 -9.01 -14.36 -1.04
C GLU A 64 -7.58 -13.96 -0.64
N SER A 65 -6.68 -13.90 -1.63
CA SER A 65 -5.27 -13.62 -1.38
C SER A 65 -4.94 -12.14 -1.60
N PRO A 66 -4.29 -11.48 -0.62
CA PRO A 66 -3.81 -10.12 -0.79
C PRO A 66 -2.67 -10.06 -1.82
N ASN A 67 -2.55 -8.92 -2.47
CA ASN A 67 -1.40 -8.58 -3.29
C ASN A 67 -0.42 -7.73 -2.46
N TYR A 68 0.88 -7.93 -2.69
CA TYR A 68 1.94 -7.22 -1.98
C TYR A 68 2.83 -6.45 -2.95
N LEU A 69 3.09 -5.18 -2.65
CA LEU A 69 4.12 -4.39 -3.29
C LEU A 69 5.17 -4.00 -2.24
N TYR A 70 6.45 -4.07 -2.60
CA TYR A 70 7.55 -3.76 -1.69
C TYR A 70 8.29 -2.52 -2.15
N PHE A 71 8.69 -1.67 -1.20
CA PHE A 71 9.48 -0.48 -1.48
C PHE A 71 10.38 -0.13 -0.28
N VAL A 72 11.31 0.79 -0.50
CA VAL A 72 12.23 1.26 0.54
C VAL A 72 12.22 2.77 0.65
N THR A 73 12.48 3.28 1.84
CA THR A 73 12.81 4.68 2.08
C THR A 73 14.18 4.78 2.76
N GLN A 74 14.89 5.85 2.47
CA GLN A 74 16.21 6.15 3.05
C GLN A 74 16.10 7.50 3.76
N ASN A 75 16.70 7.58 4.94
CA ASN A 75 16.70 8.78 5.78
C ASN A 75 17.94 9.64 5.49
#